data_AF-A0A2A5DGV3-F1
#
_entry.id   AF-A0A2A5DGV3-F1
#
_cell.length_a   1.000
_cell.length_b   1.000
_cell.length_c   1.000
_cell.angle_alpha   90.00
_cell.angle_beta   90.00
_cell.angle_gamma   90.00
#
_symmetry.space_group_name_H-M   'P 1'
#
loop_
_entity.id
_entity.type
_entity.pdbx_description
1 polymer ?
#
loop_
_entity_poly.entity_id
_entity_poly.type
_entity_poly.pdbx_seq_one_letter_code
_entity_poly.pdbx_strand_id
1 'polypeptide(L)'
;MFIPIAIYNNTKGDADAAVLARYDEPAWNYQVLRVVNANGANLIPRVAKDWTTAAFAGAMMDGLTAAKLKVPTWLALIGAEELAKKRGVETAIFGMA
;
A
#
# COMPACT_ATOMS: atom_id res chain seq x y z
N MET A 1 -9.11 -12.21 1.89
CA MET A 1 -7.73 -12.68 2.04
C MET A 1 -6.83 -11.69 1.30
N PHE A 2 -5.81 -11.15 1.97
CA PHE A 2 -4.81 -10.26 1.36
C PHE A 2 -3.55 -11.10 1.10
N ILE A 3 -3.00 -11.04 -0.11
CA ILE A 3 -1.78 -11.77 -0.48
C ILE A 3 -0.74 -10.73 -0.91
N PRO A 4 0.29 -10.47 -0.09
CA PRO A 4 1.40 -9.63 -0.52
C PRO A 4 2.26 -10.41 -1.53
N ILE A 5 2.62 -9.75 -2.63
CA ILE A 5 3.50 -10.32 -3.66
C ILE A 5 4.58 -9.28 -3.94
N ALA A 6 5.83 -9.71 -3.90
CA ALA A 6 6.97 -8.91 -4.36
C ALA A 6 7.26 -9.28 -5.82
N ILE A 7 7.39 -8.26 -6.68
CA ILE A 7 7.74 -8.42 -8.09
C ILE A 7 9.05 -7.67 -8.32
N TYR A 8 10.10 -8.39 -8.73
CA TYR A 8 11.38 -7.80 -9.07
C TYR A 8 11.32 -7.21 -10.48
N ASN A 9 11.95 -6.05 -10.70
CA ASN A 9 11.85 -5.34 -11.98
C ASN A 9 13.13 -5.33 -12.83
N ASN A 10 14.18 -6.00 -12.35
CA ASN A 10 15.45 -6.19 -13.06
C ASN A 10 15.59 -7.64 -13.58
N THR A 11 14.48 -8.25 -14.00
CA THR A 11 14.46 -9.62 -14.52
C THR A 11 14.02 -9.65 -15.99
N LYS A 12 14.32 -10.74 -16.69
CA LYS A 12 13.98 -10.93 -18.11
C LYS A 12 13.54 -12.37 -18.36
N GLY A 13 12.45 -12.55 -19.09
CA GLY A 13 11.96 -13.85 -19.55
C GLY A 13 11.34 -14.74 -18.46
N ASP A 14 11.11 -14.20 -17.26
CA ASP A 14 10.52 -14.91 -16.13
C ASP A 14 9.11 -14.41 -15.77
N ALA A 15 8.53 -14.97 -14.71
CA ALA A 15 7.18 -14.62 -14.26
C ALA A 15 7.08 -13.15 -13.82
N ASP A 16 8.11 -12.60 -13.19
CA ASP A 16 8.14 -11.21 -12.76
C ASP A 16 8.15 -10.26 -13.96
N ALA A 17 8.97 -10.54 -14.97
CA ALA A 17 8.97 -9.79 -16.23
C ALA A 17 7.60 -9.83 -16.92
N ALA A 18 6.89 -10.97 -16.87
CA ALA A 18 5.53 -11.08 -17.41
C ALA A 18 4.51 -10.22 -16.63
N VAL A 19 4.66 -10.11 -15.31
CA VAL A 19 3.81 -9.23 -14.48
C VAL A 19 4.07 -7.76 -14.80
N LEU A 20 5.32 -7.34 -14.96
CA LEU A 20 5.66 -5.97 -15.36
C LEU A 20 5.03 -5.61 -16.71
N ALA A 21 5.17 -6.49 -17.71
CA ALA A 21 4.58 -6.30 -19.03
C ALA A 21 3.05 -6.19 -18.97
N ARG A 22 2.38 -7.01 -18.14
CA ARG A 22 0.93 -6.95 -17.94
C ARG A 22 0.46 -5.58 -17.44
N TYR A 23 1.24 -4.93 -16.59
CA TYR A 23 0.90 -3.64 -15.98
C TYR A 23 1.54 -2.43 -16.66
N ASP A 24 2.24 -2.65 -17.78
CA ASP A 24 3.05 -1.64 -18.47
C ASP A 24 3.99 -0.90 -17.50
N GLU A 25 4.62 -1.66 -16.59
CA GLU A 25 5.47 -1.10 -15.55
C GLU A 25 6.93 -1.08 -16.00
N PRO A 26 7.59 0.09 -16.04
CA PRO A 26 8.99 0.17 -16.41
C PRO A 26 9.91 -0.44 -15.34
N ALA A 27 11.06 -0.93 -15.77
CA ALA A 27 12.17 -1.20 -14.86
C ALA A 27 12.71 0.14 -14.31
N TRP A 28 12.61 0.34 -12.99
CA TRP A 28 13.02 1.59 -12.34
C TRP A 28 13.40 1.37 -10.87
N ASN A 29 14.28 2.20 -10.32
CA ASN A 29 14.93 1.91 -9.02
C ASN A 29 14.05 2.13 -7.77
N TYR A 30 12.76 2.44 -7.92
CA TYR A 30 11.87 2.76 -6.81
C TYR A 30 10.73 1.75 -6.69
N GLN A 31 10.28 1.48 -5.46
CA GLN A 31 9.15 0.58 -5.26
C GLN A 31 7.86 1.20 -5.79
N VAL A 32 7.03 0.34 -6.38
CA VAL A 32 5.65 0.64 -6.81
C VAL A 32 4.73 -0.24 -6.02
N LEU A 33 3.60 0.31 -5.58
CA LEU A 33 2.50 -0.47 -5.04
C LEU A 33 1.33 -0.43 -6.01
N ARG A 34 0.82 -1.62 -6.36
CA ARG A 34 -0.44 -1.81 -7.07
C ARG A 34 -1.33 -2.71 -6.22
N VAL A 35 -2.58 -2.29 -6.04
CA VAL A 35 -3.60 -3.12 -5.38
C VAL A 35 -4.62 -3.52 -6.43
N VAL A 36 -4.79 -4.83 -6.61
CA VAL A 36 -5.56 -5.41 -7.71
C VAL A 36 -6.57 -6.42 -7.19
N ASN A 37 -7.63 -6.65 -7.97
CA ASN A 37 -8.58 -7.72 -7.70
C ASN A 37 -8.08 -9.08 -8.23
N ALA A 38 -8.88 -10.13 -8.07
CA ALA A 38 -8.54 -11.49 -8.53
C ALA A 38 -8.33 -11.58 -10.06
N ASN A 39 -8.90 -10.65 -10.84
CA ASN A 39 -8.71 -10.57 -12.28
C ASN A 39 -7.49 -9.72 -12.67
N GLY A 40 -6.73 -9.21 -11.69
CA GLY A 40 -5.58 -8.31 -11.91
C GLY A 40 -5.98 -6.90 -12.36
N ALA A 41 -7.24 -6.49 -12.19
CA ALA A 41 -7.63 -5.10 -12.44
C ALA A 41 -7.32 -4.24 -11.21
N ASN A 42 -6.78 -3.04 -11.43
CA ASN A 42 -6.45 -2.11 -10.36
C ASN A 42 -7.71 -1.70 -9.58
N LEU A 43 -7.66 -1.83 -8.26
CA LEU A 43 -8.71 -1.38 -7.34
C LEU A 43 -8.52 0.08 -6.93
N ILE A 44 -7.27 0.55 -6.93
CA ILE A 44 -6.87 1.92 -6.61
C ILE A 44 -5.83 2.40 -7.63
N PRO A 45 -5.57 3.72 -7.73
CA PRO A 45 -4.48 4.24 -8.54
C PRO A 45 -3.10 3.68 -8.14
N ARG A 46 -2.19 3.58 -9.11
CA ARG A 46 -0.78 3.21 -8.90
C ARG A 46 -0.15 4.13 -7.86
N VAL A 47 0.37 3.56 -6.77
CA VAL A 47 1.06 4.31 -5.72
C VAL A 47 2.56 4.28 -5.97
N ALA A 48 3.15 5.45 -6.05
CA ALA A 48 4.57 5.66 -6.31
C ALA A 48 5.02 6.98 -5.67
N LYS A 49 6.32 7.10 -5.39
CA LYS A 49 6.96 8.33 -4.86
C LYS A 49 6.59 8.73 -3.42
N ASP A 50 5.71 8.00 -2.74
CA ASP A 50 5.50 8.09 -1.30
C ASP A 50 5.66 6.69 -0.67
N TRP A 51 6.79 6.48 -0.01
CA TRP A 51 7.15 5.21 0.65
C TRP A 51 6.98 5.26 2.16
N THR A 52 6.19 6.22 2.65
CA THR A 52 5.88 6.30 4.08
C THR A 52 4.89 5.19 4.48
N THR A 53 5.01 4.72 5.72
CA THR A 53 4.05 3.78 6.30
C THR A 53 2.62 4.31 6.21
N ALA A 54 2.42 5.61 6.39
CA ALA A 54 1.12 6.27 6.24
C ALA A 54 0.54 6.10 4.81
N ALA A 55 1.35 6.29 3.77
CA ALA A 55 0.89 6.12 2.39
C ALA A 55 0.55 4.66 2.07
N PHE A 56 1.36 3.72 2.55
CA PHE A 56 1.11 2.28 2.37
C PHE A 56 -0.13 1.82 3.14
N ALA A 57 -0.29 2.24 4.39
CA ALA A 57 -1.48 1.94 5.19
C ALA A 57 -2.74 2.52 4.52
N GLY A 58 -2.66 3.77 4.04
CA GLY A 58 -3.72 4.40 3.24
C GLY A 58 -4.12 3.56 2.03
N ALA A 59 -3.14 3.19 1.20
CA ALA A 59 -3.38 2.36 0.02
C ALA A 59 -4.01 1.00 0.34
N MET A 60 -3.60 0.36 1.45
CA MET A 60 -4.22 -0.89 1.91
C MET A 60 -5.68 -0.69 2.33
N MET A 61 -5.98 0.38 3.08
CA MET A 61 -7.34 0.73 3.49
C MET A 61 -8.24 1.06 2.29
N ASP A 62 -7.73 1.83 1.34
CA ASP A 62 -8.43 2.19 0.10
C ASP A 62 -8.73 0.94 -0.73
N GLY A 63 -7.75 0.03 -0.86
CA GLY A 63 -7.92 -1.23 -1.57
C GLY A 63 -8.98 -2.14 -0.93
N LEU A 64 -8.99 -2.25 0.40
CA LEU A 64 -10.01 -3.00 1.13
C LEU A 64 -11.40 -2.37 0.96
N THR A 65 -11.48 -1.04 1.01
CA THR A 65 -12.72 -0.29 0.82
C THR A 65 -13.27 -0.47 -0.59
N ALA A 66 -12.42 -0.35 -1.62
CA ALA A 66 -12.77 -0.60 -3.02
C ALA A 66 -13.25 -2.04 -3.25
N ALA A 67 -12.67 -3.01 -2.53
CA ALA A 67 -13.11 -4.40 -2.53
C ALA A 67 -14.35 -4.66 -1.66
N LYS A 68 -14.94 -3.64 -1.02
CA LYS A 68 -16.06 -3.75 -0.07
C LYS A 68 -15.77 -4.69 1.10
N LEU A 69 -14.51 -4.76 1.51
CA LEU A 69 -14.05 -5.53 2.66
C LEU A 69 -13.92 -4.62 3.87
N LYS A 70 -14.20 -5.16 5.04
CA LYS A 70 -14.01 -4.44 6.30
C LYS A 70 -12.52 -4.15 6.49
N VAL A 71 -12.19 -2.87 6.68
CA VAL A 71 -10.85 -2.45 7.11
C VAL A 71 -10.62 -2.95 8.55
N PRO A 72 -9.58 -3.75 8.81
CA PRO A 72 -9.26 -4.17 10.17
C PRO A 72 -8.91 -2.98 11.06
N THR A 73 -9.45 -2.95 12.28
CA THR A 73 -9.24 -1.83 13.23
C THR A 73 -7.76 -1.55 13.49
N TRP A 74 -6.93 -2.59 13.60
CA TRP A 74 -5.49 -2.43 13.81
C TRP A 74 -4.81 -1.67 12.66
N LEU A 75 -5.25 -1.87 11.41
CA LEU A 75 -4.68 -1.19 10.25
C LEU A 75 -5.06 0.29 10.25
N ALA A 76 -6.31 0.59 10.61
CA ALA A 76 -6.77 1.97 10.77
C ALA A 76 -6.01 2.71 11.87
N LEU A 77 -5.71 2.05 12.99
CA LEU A 77 -4.91 2.61 14.09
C LEU A 77 -3.50 2.95 13.62
N ILE A 78 -2.81 2.02 12.96
CA ILE A 78 -1.46 2.27 12.40
C ILE A 78 -1.47 3.45 11.43
N GLY A 79 -2.46 3.50 10.52
CA GLY A 79 -2.59 4.61 9.59
C GLY A 79 -2.77 5.97 10.29
N ALA A 80 -3.58 6.01 11.34
CA ALA A 80 -3.81 7.22 12.13
C ALA A 80 -2.55 7.67 12.90
N GLU A 81 -1.84 6.73 13.54
CA GLU A 81 -0.61 6.99 14.27
C GLU A 81 0.49 7.55 13.36
N GLU A 82 0.71 6.94 12.20
CA GLU A 82 1.75 7.36 11.26
C GLU A 82 1.44 8.73 10.63
N LEU A 83 0.16 9.02 10.38
CA LEU A 83 -0.29 10.35 9.95
C LEU A 83 -0.07 11.41 11.04
N ALA A 84 -0.35 11.08 12.30
CA ALA A 84 -0.11 11.99 13.43
C ALA A 84 1.38 12.28 13.60
N LYS A 85 2.26 11.27 13.50
CA LYS A 85 3.72 11.45 13.51
C LYS A 85 4.18 12.36 12.37
N LYS A 86 3.70 12.12 11.13
CA LYS A 86 4.04 12.94 9.95
C LYS A 86 3.60 14.40 10.10
N ARG A 87 2.51 14.67 10.81
CA ARG A 87 1.97 16.01 11.07
C ARG A 87 2.62 16.71 12.27
N GLY A 88 3.53 16.05 12.99
CA GLY A 88 4.19 16.62 14.16
C GLY A 88 3.26 16.81 15.35
N VAL A 89 2.23 15.97 15.50
CA VAL A 89 1.29 16.09 16.61
C VAL A 89 1.96 15.62 17.90
N GLU A 90 2.09 16.52 18.87
CA GLU A 90 2.71 16.25 20.18
C GLU A 90 1.80 15.35 21.04
N THR A 91 2.42 14.42 21.77
CA THR A 91 1.73 13.52 22.70
C THR A 91 1.36 14.28 23.98
N ALA A 92 0.07 14.38 24.31
CA ALA A 92 -0.38 14.87 25.62
C ALA A 92 -0.69 13.68 26.53
N ILE A 93 -0.08 13.64 27.72
CA ILE A 93 -0.39 12.67 28.77
C ILE A 93 -1.58 13.22 29.57
N PHE A 94 -2.73 12.56 29.49
CA PHE A 94 -3.84 12.82 30.41
C PHE A 94 -3.67 11.94 31.64
N GLY A 95 -3.23 12.53 32.75
CA GLY A 95 -3.34 11.90 34.06
C GLY A 95 -4.81 11.86 34.46
N MET A 96 -5.43 10.68 34.44
CA MET A 96 -6.74 10.49 35.07
C MET A 96 -6.52 10.28 36.57
N ALA A 97 -7.12 11.16 37.38
CA ALA A 97 -7.16 11.07 38.84
C ALA A 97 -8.30 10.14 39.30
#